data_AF-A0A9D7M3H5-F1
#
_entry.id   AF-A0A9D7M3H5-F1
#
_cell.length_a   1.000
_cell.length_b   1.000
_cell.length_c   1.000
_cell.angle_alpha   90.00
_cell.angle_beta   90.00
_cell.angle_gamma   90.00
#
_symmetry.space_group_name_H-M   'P 1'
#
loop_
_entity.id
_entity.type
_entity.pdbx_description
1 polymer ?
#
loop_
_entity_poly.entity_id
_entity_poly.type
_entity_poly.pdbx_seq_one_letter_code
_entity_poly.pdbx_strand_id
1 'polypeptide(L)'
;MKIQLFDAEYQNELNANYIDNLNMLYVAFTRAEKQLYVFSKKPGDKYSSTSRTGIFLMEVLGTFGTLNNWNHEESKSVFTMGTFQPKPAVATSSKDASTPISQWISIPWKSRIKMGISKKKISIYDPDSPDTAYGILFHDLLSKLTHEKNIRLKVTDFIQESVTDPDIAARLLRESEYFIEMGMGNNWFDESYETVNEAELLLEDGSILRPDRLLIKDKQVIIIDYKTGNEERHHADQVKQYASVLAKMGYSDIKIFLIYTSLQKLKEVKAA
;
A
#
# COMPACT_ATOMS: atom_id res chain seq x y z
N MET A 1 20.40 -0.16 6.79
CA MET A 1 20.21 0.14 8.22
C MET A 1 18.99 1.03 8.29
N LYS A 2 17.81 0.49 8.63
CA LYS A 2 16.57 1.28 8.71
C LYS A 2 16.63 2.04 10.02
N ILE A 3 16.85 3.35 9.96
CA ILE A 3 16.83 4.22 11.12
C ILE A 3 15.57 5.06 10.97
N GLN A 4 14.47 4.63 11.59
CA GLN A 4 13.29 5.46 11.75
C GLN A 4 13.41 6.16 13.10
N LEU A 5 13.06 7.45 13.13
CA LEU A 5 13.06 8.29 14.34
C LEU A 5 12.24 7.67 15.51
N PHE A 6 11.40 6.69 15.19
CA PHE A 6 10.42 6.04 16.03
C PHE A 6 10.63 4.52 16.14
N ASP A 7 11.86 4.01 16.04
CA ASP A 7 12.09 2.54 16.12
C ASP A 7 11.50 1.95 17.42
N ALA A 8 11.57 2.66 18.55
CA ALA A 8 11.01 2.22 19.82
C ALA A 8 9.47 2.22 19.81
N GLU A 9 8.85 3.30 19.33
CA GLU A 9 7.40 3.44 19.21
C GLU A 9 6.83 2.45 18.18
N TYR A 10 7.56 2.19 17.10
CA TYR A 10 7.22 1.17 16.11
C TYR A 10 7.20 -0.23 16.72
N GLN A 11 8.19 -0.58 17.55
CA GLN A 11 8.17 -1.85 18.27
C GLN A 11 7.01 -1.92 19.28
N ASN A 12 6.71 -0.82 19.97
CA ASN A 12 5.57 -0.77 20.88
C ASN A 12 4.24 -0.97 20.14
N GLU A 13 4.06 -0.34 18.98
CA GLU A 13 2.85 -0.50 18.16
C GLU A 13 2.73 -1.91 17.58
N LEU A 14 3.84 -2.51 17.15
CA LEU A 14 3.88 -3.92 16.75
C LEU A 14 3.47 -4.86 17.89
N ASN A 15 3.93 -4.58 19.12
CA ASN A 15 3.56 -5.35 20.30
C ASN A 15 2.08 -5.16 20.67
N ALA A 16 1.57 -3.92 20.63
CA ALA A 16 0.16 -3.63 20.87
C ALA A 16 -0.74 -4.36 19.86
N ASN A 17 -0.38 -4.32 18.57
CA ASN A 17 -1.08 -5.05 17.52
C ASN A 17 -1.08 -6.57 17.78
N TYR A 18 0.02 -7.13 18.28
CA TYR A 18 0.09 -8.54 18.66
C TYR A 18 -0.87 -8.88 19.81
N ILE A 19 -0.92 -8.05 20.86
CA ILE A 19 -1.83 -8.22 21.99
C ILE A 19 -3.31 -8.11 21.55
N ASP A 20 -3.63 -7.15 20.69
CA ASP A 20 -5.00 -7.00 20.17
C ASP A 20 -5.43 -8.20 19.33
N ASN A 21 -4.53 -8.74 18.50
CA ASN A 21 -4.80 -9.98 17.76
C ASN A 21 -5.04 -11.17 18.70
N LEU A 22 -4.28 -11.28 19.79
CA LEU A 22 -4.51 -12.33 20.81
C LEU A 22 -5.85 -12.14 21.52
N ASN A 23 -6.21 -10.91 21.89
CA ASN A 23 -7.50 -10.61 22.50
C ASN A 23 -8.67 -10.96 21.58
N MET A 24 -8.55 -10.65 20.29
CA MET A 24 -9.55 -10.99 19.28
C MET A 24 -9.71 -12.51 19.14
N LEU A 25 -8.60 -13.25 19.10
CA LEU A 25 -8.61 -14.72 19.07
C LEU A 25 -9.25 -15.30 20.33
N TYR A 26 -8.90 -14.79 21.51
CA TYR A 26 -9.47 -15.22 22.78
C TYR A 26 -11.00 -15.07 22.76
N VAL A 27 -11.51 -13.86 22.45
CA VAL A 27 -12.95 -13.60 22.39
C VAL A 27 -13.64 -14.48 21.35
N ALA A 28 -13.06 -14.63 20.15
CA ALA A 28 -13.64 -15.46 19.10
C ALA A 28 -13.72 -16.94 19.51
N PHE A 29 -12.68 -17.47 20.17
CA PHE A 29 -12.62 -18.88 20.55
C PHE A 29 -13.51 -19.20 21.75
N THR A 30 -13.67 -18.27 22.69
CA THR A 30 -14.56 -18.47 23.85
C THR A 30 -16.03 -18.21 23.54
N ARG A 31 -16.37 -17.55 22.43
CA ARG A 31 -17.76 -17.25 22.05
C ARG A 31 -18.47 -18.40 21.36
N ALA A 32 -17.72 -19.38 20.84
CA ALA A 32 -18.30 -20.56 20.22
C ALA A 32 -18.97 -21.44 21.30
N GLU A 33 -20.29 -21.55 21.27
CA GLU A 33 -21.06 -22.32 22.26
C GLU A 33 -21.07 -23.82 21.95
N LYS A 34 -21.20 -24.18 20.66
CA LYS A 34 -21.35 -25.58 20.22
C LYS A 34 -20.16 -26.10 19.44
N GLN A 35 -19.70 -25.33 18.45
CA GLN A 35 -18.67 -25.74 17.50
C GLN A 35 -17.86 -24.53 17.07
N LEU A 36 -16.54 -24.69 17.03
CA LEU A 36 -15.59 -23.68 16.59
C LEU A 36 -14.94 -24.15 15.29
N TYR A 37 -15.13 -23.38 14.21
CA TYR A 37 -14.46 -23.59 12.94
C TYR A 37 -13.46 -22.47 12.71
N VAL A 38 -12.20 -22.81 12.50
CA VAL A 38 -11.11 -21.85 12.27
C VAL A 38 -10.46 -22.14 10.93
N PHE A 39 -10.41 -21.15 10.06
CA PHE A 39 -9.73 -21.23 8.78
C PHE A 39 -8.48 -20.36 8.82
N SER A 40 -7.33 -20.95 8.53
CA SER A 40 -6.06 -20.23 8.41
C SER A 40 -5.33 -20.66 7.15
N LYS A 41 -4.52 -19.76 6.59
CA LYS A 41 -3.58 -20.10 5.52
C LYS A 41 -2.48 -20.98 6.10
N LYS A 42 -2.09 -22.01 5.33
CA LYS A 42 -0.90 -22.82 5.66
C LYS A 42 0.34 -21.93 5.57
N PRO A 43 1.21 -21.90 6.59
CA PRO A 43 2.49 -21.23 6.47
C PRO A 43 3.30 -21.88 5.35
N GLY A 44 3.78 -21.09 4.38
CA GLY A 44 4.71 -21.55 3.37
C GLY A 44 6.17 -21.45 3.86
N ASP A 45 7.11 -22.09 3.15
CA ASP A 45 8.55 -22.09 3.48
C ASP A 45 9.21 -20.70 3.50
N LYS A 46 8.54 -19.70 2.92
CA LYS A 46 8.96 -18.31 3.00
C LYS A 46 8.11 -17.60 4.04
N TYR A 47 8.75 -17.15 5.12
CA TYR A 47 8.25 -16.26 6.18
C TYR A 47 7.79 -14.88 5.66
N SER A 48 6.95 -14.86 4.63
CA SER A 48 6.38 -13.67 4.01
C SER A 48 5.01 -13.44 4.62
N SER A 49 4.94 -12.52 5.59
CA SER A 49 3.80 -11.76 6.19
C SER A 49 2.42 -12.44 6.37
N THR A 50 2.28 -13.72 6.10
CA THR A 50 1.01 -14.39 5.97
C THR A 50 0.67 -15.03 7.30
N SER A 51 -0.09 -14.27 8.11
CA SER A 51 -0.76 -14.69 9.34
C SER A 51 0.16 -15.22 10.45
N ARG A 52 0.77 -14.30 11.21
CA ARG A 52 1.49 -14.62 12.47
C ARG A 52 0.62 -15.46 13.42
N THR A 53 -0.69 -15.24 13.39
CA THR A 53 -1.68 -15.99 14.18
C THR A 53 -1.84 -17.44 13.71
N GLY A 54 -1.75 -17.71 12.41
CA GLY A 54 -1.80 -19.08 11.87
C GLY A 54 -0.60 -19.93 12.30
N ILE A 55 0.60 -19.34 12.27
CA ILE A 55 1.84 -19.98 12.75
C ILE A 55 1.74 -20.25 14.25
N PHE A 56 1.34 -19.24 15.02
CA PHE A 56 1.14 -19.37 16.46
C PHE A 56 0.17 -20.50 16.82
N LEU A 57 -0.97 -20.59 16.14
CA LEU A 57 -1.93 -21.68 16.36
C LEU A 57 -1.33 -23.05 16.04
N MET A 58 -0.53 -23.19 14.98
CA MET A 58 0.13 -24.46 14.66
C MET A 58 1.17 -24.86 15.73
N GLU A 59 1.95 -23.91 16.22
CA GLU A 59 2.97 -24.15 17.26
C GLU A 59 2.33 -24.54 18.60
N VAL A 60 1.26 -23.86 18.99
CA VAL A 60 0.49 -24.16 20.20
C VAL A 60 -0.13 -25.56 20.10
N LEU A 61 -0.78 -25.90 18.97
CA LEU A 61 -1.36 -27.23 18.75
C LEU A 61 -0.30 -28.35 18.75
N GLY A 62 0.90 -28.07 18.21
CA GLY A 62 2.04 -28.97 18.26
C GLY A 62 2.54 -29.21 19.70
N THR A 63 2.58 -28.16 20.52
CA THR A 63 3.00 -28.22 21.93
C THR A 63 2.04 -29.02 22.80
N PHE A 64 0.73 -28.97 22.52
CA PHE A 64 -0.28 -29.76 23.24
C PHE A 64 -0.26 -31.26 22.90
N GLY A 65 0.70 -31.75 22.11
CA GLY A 65 0.82 -33.18 21.77
C GLY A 65 -0.33 -33.70 20.89
N THR A 66 -1.08 -32.80 20.25
CA THR A 66 -2.25 -33.14 19.43
C THR A 66 -1.89 -33.44 17.96
N LEU A 67 -0.63 -33.75 17.68
CA LEU A 67 -0.10 -34.02 16.33
C LEU A 67 -0.88 -35.13 15.59
N ASN A 68 -1.41 -36.11 16.33
CA ASN A 68 -2.18 -37.23 15.76
C ASN A 68 -3.60 -36.84 15.30
N ASN A 69 -4.07 -35.63 15.59
CA ASN A 69 -5.39 -35.14 15.20
C ASN A 69 -5.37 -34.36 13.87
N TRP A 70 -4.20 -34.27 13.23
CA TRP A 70 -4.05 -33.69 11.91
C TRP A 70 -4.28 -34.76 10.85
N ASN A 71 -5.33 -34.58 10.05
CA ASN A 71 -5.49 -35.33 8.82
C ASN A 71 -4.77 -34.58 7.70
N HIS A 72 -3.71 -35.18 7.17
CA HIS A 72 -2.93 -34.63 6.06
C HIS A 72 -3.44 -35.21 4.74
N GLU A 73 -4.42 -34.55 4.13
CA GLU A 73 -4.72 -34.75 2.71
C GLU A 73 -3.86 -33.78 1.88
N GLU A 74 -3.42 -34.20 0.69
CA GLU A 74 -2.43 -33.49 -0.16
C GLU A 74 -2.70 -31.99 -0.41
N SER A 75 -3.93 -31.51 -0.19
CA SER A 75 -4.33 -30.11 -0.35
C SER A 75 -4.87 -29.40 0.90
N LYS A 76 -5.10 -30.11 2.01
CA LYS A 76 -5.71 -29.54 3.24
C LYS A 76 -5.15 -30.20 4.50
N SER A 77 -4.58 -29.38 5.38
CA SER A 77 -4.22 -29.80 6.75
C SER A 77 -5.42 -29.52 7.63
N VAL A 78 -6.18 -30.55 8.01
CA VAL A 78 -7.37 -30.40 8.84
C VAL A 78 -7.09 -30.94 10.24
N PHE A 79 -7.20 -30.07 11.24
CA PHE A 79 -7.17 -30.44 12.65
C PHE A 79 -8.59 -30.61 13.17
N THR A 80 -8.91 -31.75 13.78
CA THR A 80 -10.21 -31.98 14.41
C THR A 80 -10.02 -32.49 15.83
N MET A 81 -10.70 -31.85 16.79
CA MET A 81 -10.70 -32.27 18.19
C MET A 81 -12.13 -32.25 18.73
N GLY A 82 -12.51 -33.29 19.47
CA GLY A 82 -13.85 -33.47 20.02
C GLY A 82 -14.79 -34.28 19.12
N THR A 83 -16.00 -34.53 19.61
CA THR A 83 -17.04 -35.29 18.91
C THR A 83 -18.16 -34.37 18.42
N PHE A 84 -18.49 -34.46 17.14
CA PHE A 84 -19.61 -33.72 16.56
C PHE A 84 -20.94 -34.23 17.12
N GLN A 85 -21.68 -33.36 17.82
CA GLN A 85 -23.05 -33.60 18.24
C GLN A 85 -23.99 -32.87 17.28
N PRO A 86 -24.69 -33.57 16.35
CA PRO A 86 -25.66 -32.94 15.48
C PRO A 86 -26.75 -32.29 16.33
N LYS A 87 -27.16 -31.08 15.95
CA LYS A 87 -28.37 -30.47 16.52
C LYS A 87 -29.53 -31.43 16.23
N PRO A 88 -30.30 -31.89 17.24
CA PRO A 88 -31.49 -32.70 16.98
C PRO A 88 -32.36 -31.93 15.99
N ALA A 89 -32.85 -32.61 14.96
CA ALA A 89 -33.75 -32.03 13.99
C ALA A 89 -34.89 -31.38 14.77
N VAL A 90 -34.93 -30.05 14.77
CA VAL A 90 -36.10 -29.33 15.29
C VAL A 90 -37.21 -29.77 14.37
N ALA A 91 -38.14 -30.58 14.89
CA ALA A 91 -39.36 -30.89 14.17
C ALA A 91 -39.94 -29.55 13.72
N THR A 92 -39.98 -29.34 12.41
CA THR A 92 -40.46 -28.11 11.81
C THR A 92 -41.90 -27.94 12.27
N SER A 93 -42.12 -27.14 13.32
CA SER A 93 -43.44 -26.65 13.66
C SER A 93 -43.83 -25.74 12.51
N SER A 94 -44.54 -26.31 11.55
CA SER A 94 -45.15 -25.61 10.44
C SER A 94 -46.13 -24.58 11.01
N LYS A 95 -45.70 -23.32 11.06
CA LYS A 95 -46.53 -22.11 10.95
C LYS A 95 -45.67 -20.83 11.03
N ASP A 96 -44.61 -20.75 10.25
CA ASP A 96 -44.15 -19.43 9.82
C ASP A 96 -44.97 -19.06 8.59
N ALA A 97 -46.08 -18.36 8.82
CA ALA A 97 -46.81 -17.68 7.76
C ALA A 97 -45.86 -16.62 7.19
N SER A 98 -45.09 -17.00 6.17
CA SER A 98 -44.26 -16.07 5.41
C SER A 98 -45.18 -15.04 4.79
N THR A 99 -45.20 -13.84 5.36
CA THR A 99 -45.91 -12.70 4.79
C THR A 99 -45.20 -12.29 3.50
N PRO A 100 -45.85 -12.37 2.33
CA PRO A 100 -45.23 -11.96 1.09
C PRO A 100 -44.97 -10.46 1.14
N ILE A 101 -43.69 -10.08 1.08
CA ILE A 101 -43.28 -8.69 0.91
C ILE A 101 -43.72 -8.25 -0.49
N SER A 102 -44.65 -7.31 -0.56
CA SER A 102 -45.25 -6.80 -1.81
C SER A 102 -44.32 -5.89 -2.59
N GLN A 103 -43.33 -5.27 -1.94
CA GLN A 103 -42.36 -4.40 -2.60
C GLN A 103 -41.01 -4.45 -1.89
N TRP A 104 -39.97 -4.75 -2.66
CA TRP A 104 -38.60 -4.61 -2.22
C TRP A 104 -38.15 -3.17 -2.42
N ILE A 105 -37.82 -2.45 -1.35
CA ILE A 105 -37.15 -1.15 -1.44
C ILE A 105 -35.68 -1.42 -1.78
N SER A 106 -35.43 -1.73 -3.05
CA SER A 106 -34.10 -1.91 -3.61
C SER A 106 -33.60 -0.57 -4.13
N ILE A 107 -32.63 0.02 -3.46
CA ILE A 107 -31.89 1.15 -4.00
C ILE A 107 -30.87 0.59 -5.01
N PRO A 108 -30.82 1.07 -6.27
CA PRO A 108 -29.93 0.53 -7.29
C PRO A 108 -28.48 0.50 -6.80
N TRP A 109 -27.90 -0.68 -6.66
CA TRP A 109 -26.54 -0.84 -6.14
C TRP A 109 -25.48 -0.17 -7.02
N LYS A 110 -25.76 -0.01 -8.33
CA LYS A 110 -24.85 0.61 -9.30
C LYS A 110 -24.38 2.02 -8.89
N SER A 111 -25.22 2.81 -8.21
CA SER A 111 -24.85 4.16 -7.75
C SER A 111 -24.09 4.18 -6.42
N ARG A 112 -23.98 3.04 -5.73
CA ARG A 112 -23.23 2.88 -4.47
C ARG A 112 -21.96 2.09 -4.62
N ILE A 113 -21.79 1.35 -5.71
CA ILE A 113 -20.50 0.76 -6.03
C ILE A 113 -19.55 1.87 -6.46
N LYS A 114 -18.87 2.43 -5.47
CA LYS A 114 -17.54 2.96 -5.67
C LYS A 114 -16.66 1.74 -5.79
N MET A 115 -16.23 1.41 -7.01
CA MET A 115 -15.21 0.39 -7.18
C MET A 115 -14.01 0.83 -6.36
N GLY A 116 -13.69 0.09 -5.29
CA GLY A 116 -12.42 0.23 -4.61
C GLY A 116 -11.36 -0.12 -5.63
N ILE A 117 -10.75 0.90 -6.21
CA ILE A 117 -9.70 0.76 -7.21
C ILE A 117 -8.55 0.04 -6.50
N SER A 118 -8.50 -1.28 -6.66
CA SER A 118 -7.27 -2.01 -6.40
C SER A 118 -6.21 -1.31 -7.24
N LYS A 119 -5.16 -0.81 -6.58
CA LYS A 119 -4.05 0.00 -7.11
C LYS A 119 -3.38 -0.54 -8.40
N LYS A 120 -3.84 -1.68 -8.94
CA LYS A 120 -3.36 -2.34 -10.16
C LYS A 120 -4.07 -1.96 -11.45
N LYS A 121 -5.22 -1.28 -11.42
CA LYS A 121 -5.85 -0.74 -12.65
C LYS A 121 -6.45 0.62 -12.34
N ILE A 122 -5.65 1.66 -12.53
CA ILE A 122 -6.11 3.05 -12.56
C ILE A 122 -7.18 3.10 -13.66
N SER A 123 -8.45 3.21 -13.28
CA SER A 123 -9.51 3.62 -14.19
C SER A 123 -9.27 5.11 -14.45
N ILE A 124 -8.49 5.43 -15.48
CA ILE A 124 -7.97 6.78 -15.81
C ILE A 124 -9.07 7.74 -16.31
N TYR A 125 -10.33 7.53 -15.95
CA TYR A 125 -11.41 8.42 -16.32
C TYR A 125 -12.33 8.59 -15.13
N ASP A 126 -11.95 9.54 -14.26
CA ASP A 126 -12.93 10.33 -13.55
C ASP A 126 -13.25 11.54 -14.47
N PRO A 127 -14.43 11.58 -15.11
CA PRO A 127 -14.78 12.66 -16.04
C PRO A 127 -14.76 14.04 -15.38
N ASP A 128 -14.90 14.10 -14.05
CA ASP A 128 -15.01 15.34 -13.31
C ASP A 128 -13.64 15.95 -12.94
N SER A 129 -12.53 15.20 -13.04
CA SER A 129 -11.18 15.70 -12.71
C SER A 129 -10.06 15.06 -13.56
N PRO A 130 -9.94 15.42 -14.85
CA PRO A 130 -8.95 14.84 -15.76
C PRO A 130 -7.50 15.12 -15.33
N ASP A 131 -7.21 16.31 -14.79
CA ASP A 131 -5.85 16.68 -14.38
C ASP A 131 -5.36 15.89 -13.16
N THR A 132 -6.25 15.60 -12.21
CA THR A 132 -5.94 14.77 -11.04
C THR A 132 -5.66 13.32 -11.44
N ALA A 133 -6.49 12.77 -12.35
CA ALA A 133 -6.29 11.42 -12.88
C ALA A 133 -4.96 11.31 -13.64
N TYR A 134 -4.63 12.33 -14.43
CA TYR A 134 -3.33 12.43 -15.11
C TYR A 134 -2.17 12.49 -14.11
N GLY A 135 -2.28 13.31 -13.06
CA GLY A 135 -1.26 13.39 -12.00
C GLY A 135 -1.00 12.01 -11.37
N ILE A 136 -2.05 11.29 -10.98
CA ILE A 136 -1.91 9.94 -10.38
C ILE A 136 -1.19 8.98 -11.33
N LEU A 137 -1.55 8.99 -12.61
CA LEU A 137 -0.90 8.17 -13.63
C LEU A 137 0.59 8.51 -13.79
N PHE A 138 0.92 9.81 -13.78
CA PHE A 138 2.28 10.29 -13.91
C PHE A 138 3.15 9.89 -12.71
N HIS A 139 2.65 10.06 -11.48
CA HIS A 139 3.36 9.60 -10.28
C HIS A 139 3.55 8.08 -10.27
N ASP A 140 2.54 7.28 -10.67
CA ASP A 140 2.69 5.82 -10.76
C ASP A 140 3.78 5.42 -11.75
N LEU A 141 3.84 6.07 -12.92
CA LEU A 141 4.91 5.86 -13.88
C LEU A 141 6.29 6.18 -13.28
N LEU A 142 6.47 7.38 -12.72
CA LEU A 142 7.76 7.82 -12.19
C LEU A 142 8.22 7.00 -10.98
N SER A 143 7.29 6.49 -10.18
CA SER A 143 7.58 5.62 -9.04
C SER A 143 8.24 4.29 -9.45
N LYS A 144 8.01 3.84 -10.69
CA LYS A 144 8.58 2.61 -11.27
C LYS A 144 9.95 2.83 -11.91
N LEU A 145 10.35 4.09 -12.11
CA LEU A 145 11.65 4.45 -12.68
C LEU A 145 12.67 4.52 -11.54
N THR A 146 13.63 3.60 -11.46
CA THR A 146 14.68 3.62 -10.43
C THR A 146 16.05 3.88 -11.07
N HIS A 147 16.85 2.84 -11.32
CA HIS A 147 18.25 2.96 -11.77
C HIS A 147 18.53 2.30 -13.12
N GLU A 148 17.51 1.89 -13.86
CA GLU A 148 17.75 1.03 -15.03
C GLU A 148 18.32 1.79 -16.24
N LYS A 149 19.28 1.16 -16.91
CA LYS A 149 19.84 1.64 -18.19
C LYS A 149 18.78 1.86 -19.29
N ASN A 150 17.59 1.29 -19.14
CA ASN A 150 16.51 1.29 -20.12
C ASN A 150 15.26 2.05 -19.64
N ILE A 151 15.42 3.16 -18.92
CA ILE A 151 14.30 4.00 -18.44
C ILE A 151 13.30 4.34 -19.57
N ARG A 152 13.77 4.71 -20.77
CA ARG A 152 12.90 5.04 -21.92
C ARG A 152 12.04 3.85 -22.41
N LEU A 153 12.56 2.62 -22.32
CA LEU A 153 11.79 1.43 -22.69
C LEU A 153 10.67 1.19 -21.67
N LYS A 154 10.96 1.30 -20.36
CA LYS A 154 9.94 1.20 -19.31
C LYS A 154 8.81 2.21 -19.45
N VAL A 155 9.12 3.44 -19.84
CA VAL A 155 8.09 4.46 -20.11
C VAL A 155 7.20 4.01 -21.27
N THR A 156 7.81 3.54 -22.36
CA THR A 156 7.06 3.03 -23.53
C THR A 156 6.18 1.83 -23.16
N ASP A 157 6.73 0.84 -22.45
CA ASP A 157 6.00 -0.36 -22.03
C ASP A 157 4.84 0.00 -21.10
N PHE A 158 5.05 0.89 -20.14
CA PHE A 158 4.01 1.36 -19.23
C PHE A 158 2.87 2.06 -19.98
N ILE A 159 3.20 2.93 -20.94
CA ILE A 159 2.22 3.64 -21.75
C ILE A 159 1.37 2.64 -22.54
N GLN A 160 2.01 1.64 -23.17
CA GLN A 160 1.30 0.61 -23.94
C GLN A 160 0.37 -0.26 -23.07
N GLU A 161 0.79 -0.59 -21.86
CA GLU A 161 -0.01 -1.42 -20.94
C GLU A 161 -1.14 -0.64 -20.25
N SER A 162 -0.92 0.64 -19.95
CA SER A 162 -1.76 1.40 -19.02
C SER A 162 -2.63 2.46 -19.69
N VAL A 163 -2.27 2.96 -20.88
CA VAL A 163 -2.93 4.12 -21.49
C VAL A 163 -3.56 3.74 -22.82
N THR A 164 -4.87 3.97 -22.94
CA THR A 164 -5.62 3.72 -24.19
C THR A 164 -5.79 4.98 -25.03
N ASP A 165 -5.80 6.16 -24.40
CA ASP A 165 -6.00 7.44 -25.05
C ASP A 165 -4.69 7.96 -25.68
N PRO A 166 -4.62 8.17 -27.01
CA PRO A 166 -3.41 8.65 -27.69
C PRO A 166 -2.92 10.02 -27.23
N ASP A 167 -3.82 10.94 -26.85
CA ASP A 167 -3.43 12.29 -26.44
C ASP A 167 -2.79 12.27 -25.06
N ILE A 168 -3.33 11.45 -24.15
CA ILE A 168 -2.75 11.21 -22.83
C ILE A 168 -1.39 10.52 -22.97
N ALA A 169 -1.28 9.52 -23.84
CA ALA A 169 -0.02 8.82 -24.11
C ALA A 169 1.06 9.79 -24.63
N ALA A 170 0.72 10.65 -25.59
CA ALA A 170 1.62 11.64 -26.12
C ALA A 170 2.05 12.68 -25.07
N ARG A 171 1.12 13.12 -24.20
CA ARG A 171 1.44 14.02 -23.07
C ARG A 171 2.38 13.34 -22.08
N LEU A 172 2.07 12.12 -21.66
CA LEU A 172 2.87 11.33 -20.70
C LEU A 172 4.29 11.12 -21.21
N LEU A 173 4.46 10.78 -22.49
CA LEU A 173 5.76 10.59 -23.10
C LEU A 173 6.60 11.88 -23.08
N ARG A 174 6.01 13.01 -23.50
CA ARG A 174 6.72 14.31 -23.50
C ARG A 174 7.16 14.74 -22.09
N GLU A 175 6.27 14.63 -21.12
CA GLU A 175 6.54 15.02 -19.74
C GLU A 175 7.56 14.09 -19.06
N SER A 176 7.49 12.79 -19.36
CA SER A 176 8.46 11.80 -18.87
C SER A 176 9.84 12.01 -19.48
N GLU A 177 9.92 12.32 -20.78
CA GLU A 177 11.21 12.59 -21.44
C GLU A 177 11.90 13.79 -20.82
N TYR A 178 11.16 14.88 -20.55
CA TYR A 178 11.72 16.03 -19.84
C TYR A 178 12.27 15.66 -18.45
N PHE A 179 11.54 14.84 -17.69
CA PHE A 179 12.04 14.34 -16.40
C PHE A 179 13.33 13.51 -16.57
N ILE A 180 13.39 12.64 -17.58
CA ILE A 180 14.57 11.82 -17.87
C ILE A 180 15.77 12.69 -18.22
N GLU A 181 15.59 13.70 -19.09
CA GLU A 181 16.66 14.62 -19.49
C GLU A 181 17.22 15.38 -18.28
N MET A 182 16.34 15.95 -17.44
CA MET A 182 16.77 16.65 -16.23
C MET A 182 17.44 15.70 -15.23
N GLY A 183 16.93 14.48 -15.09
CA GLY A 183 17.50 13.48 -14.21
C GLY A 183 18.87 12.96 -14.67
N MET A 184 19.08 12.78 -15.98
CA MET A 184 20.40 12.45 -16.52
C MET A 184 21.38 13.62 -16.31
N GLY A 185 20.96 14.86 -16.56
CA GLY A 185 21.80 16.04 -16.36
C GLY A 185 22.22 16.29 -14.91
N ASN A 186 21.42 15.83 -13.93
CA ASN A 186 21.67 16.00 -12.50
C ASN A 186 22.07 14.69 -11.78
N ASN A 187 22.38 13.62 -12.52
CA ASN A 187 22.77 12.31 -11.99
C ASN A 187 21.73 11.65 -11.05
N TRP A 188 20.44 11.88 -11.28
CA TRP A 188 19.35 11.33 -10.46
C TRP A 188 19.12 9.82 -10.65
N PHE A 189 19.73 9.22 -11.67
CA PHE A 189 19.64 7.78 -11.98
C PHE A 189 20.92 7.02 -11.63
N ASP A 190 21.89 7.68 -10.99
CA ASP A 190 23.15 7.08 -10.57
C ASP A 190 22.89 5.95 -9.55
N GLU A 191 23.48 4.77 -9.80
CA GLU A 191 23.32 3.55 -8.98
C GLU A 191 23.92 3.69 -7.57
N SER A 192 24.72 4.72 -7.31
CA SER A 192 25.31 4.99 -6.00
C SER A 192 24.34 5.64 -5.00
N TYR A 193 23.17 6.11 -5.45
CA TYR A 193 22.09 6.53 -4.56
C TYR A 193 21.14 5.37 -4.27
N GLU A 194 20.68 5.28 -3.02
CA GLU A 194 19.48 4.51 -2.69
C GLU A 194 18.25 5.35 -3.09
N THR A 195 17.55 4.92 -4.15
CA THR A 195 16.29 5.57 -4.57
C THR A 195 15.12 5.05 -3.75
N VAL A 196 14.45 5.96 -3.06
CA VAL A 196 13.21 5.70 -2.34
C VAL A 196 12.11 6.55 -2.97
N ASN A 197 11.21 5.92 -3.70
CA ASN A 197 10.04 6.58 -4.29
C ASN A 197 8.86 6.51 -3.32
N GLU A 198 8.04 7.57 -3.30
CA GLU A 198 6.70 7.55 -2.73
C GLU A 198 6.64 7.15 -1.24
N ALA A 199 7.71 7.46 -0.48
CA ALA A 199 7.84 7.06 0.92
C ALA A 199 7.10 8.01 1.87
N GLU A 200 6.39 7.43 2.81
CA GLU A 200 5.68 8.15 3.87
C GLU A 200 6.64 8.52 5.01
N LEU A 201 6.68 9.81 5.35
CA LEU A 201 7.36 10.39 6.49
C LEU A 201 6.30 10.71 7.55
N LEU A 202 6.39 10.04 8.71
CA LEU A 202 5.49 10.28 9.83
C LEU A 202 6.05 11.40 10.71
N LEU A 203 5.22 12.41 11.00
CA LEU A 203 5.58 13.54 11.85
C LEU A 203 5.15 13.30 13.30
N GLU A 204 5.73 14.08 14.21
CA GLU A 204 5.45 14.02 15.65
C GLU A 204 3.97 14.31 15.99
N ASP A 205 3.27 15.07 15.15
CA ASP A 205 1.84 15.38 15.30
C ASP A 205 0.91 14.31 14.68
N GLY A 206 1.47 13.22 14.17
CA GLY A 206 0.74 12.14 13.50
C GLY A 206 0.39 12.44 12.04
N SER A 207 0.77 13.61 11.50
CA SER A 207 0.60 13.90 10.08
C SER A 207 1.59 13.09 9.23
N ILE A 208 1.21 12.82 7.99
CA ILE A 208 2.02 12.06 7.03
C ILE A 208 2.39 12.99 5.89
N LEU A 209 3.68 13.04 5.58
CA LEU A 209 4.22 13.66 4.38
C LEU A 209 4.70 12.58 3.42
N ARG A 210 4.57 12.81 2.12
CA ARG A 210 4.94 11.82 1.11
C ARG A 210 5.68 12.49 -0.04
N PRO A 211 7.01 12.64 0.05
CA PRO A 211 7.83 13.04 -1.10
C PRO A 211 7.72 12.01 -2.22
N ASP A 212 7.73 12.50 -3.47
CA ASP A 212 7.64 11.64 -4.65
C ASP A 212 8.89 10.79 -4.85
N ARG A 213 10.07 11.40 -4.68
CA ARG A 213 11.36 10.72 -4.79
C ARG A 213 12.40 11.29 -3.83
N LEU A 214 13.12 10.39 -3.18
CA LEU A 214 14.30 10.66 -2.39
C LEU A 214 15.49 9.86 -2.95
N LEU A 215 16.61 10.53 -3.18
CA LEU A 215 17.89 9.88 -3.48
C LEU A 215 18.79 10.03 -2.27
N ILE A 216 19.16 8.91 -1.64
CA ILE A 216 19.88 8.91 -0.38
C ILE A 216 21.28 8.34 -0.60
N LYS A 217 22.29 9.05 -0.11
CA LYS A 217 23.68 8.58 -0.12
C LYS A 217 24.40 9.12 1.10
N ASP A 218 24.79 8.23 2.01
CA ASP A 218 25.42 8.57 3.28
C ASP A 218 24.59 9.60 4.09
N LYS A 219 25.09 10.83 4.24
CA LYS A 219 24.38 11.95 4.90
C LYS A 219 23.74 12.95 3.92
N GLN A 220 23.81 12.66 2.62
CA GLN A 220 23.22 13.46 1.57
C GLN A 220 21.86 12.90 1.17
N VAL A 221 20.88 13.79 1.01
CA VAL A 221 19.56 13.48 0.46
C VAL A 221 19.20 14.48 -0.62
N ILE A 222 18.76 13.97 -1.78
CA ILE A 222 18.17 14.78 -2.83
C ILE A 222 16.67 14.50 -2.85
N ILE A 223 15.89 15.54 -2.57
CA ILE A 223 14.44 15.52 -2.63
C ILE A 223 14.03 15.98 -4.02
N ILE A 224 13.22 15.18 -4.71
CA ILE A 224 12.68 15.51 -6.03
C ILE A 224 11.16 15.36 -5.96
N ASP A 225 10.45 16.45 -6.23
CA ASP A 225 9.00 16.52 -6.22
C ASP A 225 8.49 17.06 -7.57
N TYR A 226 7.55 16.33 -8.16
CA TYR A 226 7.08 16.54 -9.53
C TYR A 226 5.70 17.17 -9.50
N LYS A 227 5.48 18.19 -10.33
CA LYS A 227 4.17 18.83 -10.49
C LYS A 227 3.76 18.83 -11.96
N THR A 228 2.59 18.25 -12.25
CA THR A 228 1.96 18.23 -13.58
C THR A 228 1.06 19.46 -13.85
N GLY A 229 1.02 20.41 -12.92
CA GLY A 229 0.21 21.63 -12.98
C GLY A 229 1.03 22.91 -12.97
N ASN A 230 0.37 24.03 -12.71
CA ASN A 230 1.02 25.34 -12.62
C ASN A 230 1.93 25.47 -11.39
N GLU A 231 2.88 26.41 -11.45
CA GLU A 231 3.72 26.73 -10.29
C GLU A 231 2.91 27.47 -9.21
N GLU A 232 2.89 26.90 -8.01
CA GLU A 232 2.26 27.49 -6.84
C GLU A 232 3.27 27.69 -5.70
N ARG A 233 3.06 28.74 -4.90
CA ARG A 233 3.95 29.05 -3.77
C ARG A 233 4.01 27.92 -2.75
N HIS A 234 2.87 27.28 -2.48
CA HIS A 234 2.75 26.22 -1.49
C HIS A 234 3.60 24.98 -1.84
N HIS A 235 3.96 24.76 -3.11
CA HIS A 235 4.87 23.68 -3.51
C HIS A 235 6.25 23.85 -2.89
N ALA A 236 6.76 25.08 -2.82
CA ALA A 236 8.05 25.36 -2.21
C ALA A 236 8.03 25.14 -0.69
N ASP A 237 6.89 25.41 -0.05
CA ASP A 237 6.71 25.21 1.39
C ASP A 237 6.61 23.71 1.73
N GLN A 238 5.91 22.94 0.89
CA GLN A 238 5.81 21.48 1.01
C GLN A 238 7.18 20.80 1.00
N VAL A 239 8.03 21.10 0.00
CA VAL A 239 9.35 20.46 -0.10
C VAL A 239 10.32 20.91 0.99
N LYS A 240 10.18 22.14 1.51
CA LYS A 240 10.94 22.59 2.69
C LYS A 240 10.52 21.85 3.94
N GLN A 241 9.24 21.51 4.07
CA GLN A 241 8.77 20.68 5.18
C GLN A 241 9.40 19.29 5.12
N TYR A 242 9.49 18.69 3.93
CA TYR A 242 10.23 17.42 3.75
C TYR A 242 11.69 17.55 4.19
N ALA A 243 12.38 18.61 3.76
CA ALA A 243 13.76 18.87 4.15
C ALA A 243 13.94 19.04 5.66
N SER A 244 13.02 19.75 6.34
CA SER A 244 13.04 19.91 7.80
C SER A 244 12.90 18.58 8.53
N VAL A 245 12.00 17.71 8.08
CA VAL A 245 11.82 16.36 8.66
C VAL A 245 13.08 15.51 8.43
N LEU A 246 13.64 15.51 7.22
CA LEU A 246 14.85 14.76 6.91
C LEU A 246 16.07 15.28 7.67
N ALA A 247 16.16 16.60 7.90
CA ALA A 247 17.21 17.19 8.74
C ALA A 247 17.12 16.68 10.19
N LYS A 248 15.91 16.62 10.75
CA LYS A 248 15.67 16.03 12.08
C LYS A 248 16.05 14.54 12.14
N MET A 249 15.93 13.81 11.02
CA MET A 249 16.35 12.41 10.91
C MET A 249 17.87 12.23 10.83
N GLY A 250 18.65 13.32 10.77
CA GLY A 250 20.13 13.29 10.82
C GLY A 250 20.83 13.48 9.48
N TYR A 251 20.10 13.79 8.40
CA TYR A 251 20.70 14.13 7.11
C TYR A 251 21.17 15.58 7.11
N SER A 252 22.44 15.80 6.75
CA SER A 252 23.09 17.12 6.85
C SER A 252 23.26 17.84 5.52
N ASP A 253 23.22 17.13 4.39
CA ASP A 253 23.33 17.71 3.06
C ASP A 253 22.04 17.43 2.27
N ILE A 254 21.10 18.38 2.30
CA ILE A 254 19.79 18.23 1.68
C ILE A 254 19.68 19.16 0.47
N LYS A 255 19.48 18.57 -0.71
CA LYS A 255 19.20 19.29 -1.97
C LYS A 255 17.76 19.07 -2.36
N ILE A 256 17.11 20.11 -2.88
CA ILE A 256 15.68 20.08 -3.19
C ILE A 256 15.46 20.53 -4.62
N PHE A 257 14.80 19.70 -5.41
CA PHE A 257 14.41 19.98 -6.78
C PHE A 257 12.90 19.87 -6.93
N LEU A 258 12.28 20.96 -7.37
CA LEU A 258 10.91 20.99 -7.86
C LEU A 258 10.94 20.98 -9.38
N ILE A 259 10.25 20.03 -9.99
CA ILE A 259 10.16 19.92 -11.44
C ILE A 259 8.71 20.03 -11.91
N TYR A 260 8.48 21.02 -12.75
CA TYR A 260 7.19 21.28 -13.38
C TYR A 260 7.21 20.68 -14.78
N THR A 261 6.70 19.48 -14.94
CA THR A 261 6.85 18.69 -16.17
C THR A 261 6.06 19.27 -17.32
N SER A 262 4.82 19.71 -17.07
CA SER A 262 4.00 20.40 -18.08
C SER A 262 4.56 21.77 -18.49
N LEU A 263 5.32 22.43 -17.61
CA LEU A 263 5.97 23.73 -17.89
C LEU A 263 7.42 23.58 -18.37
N GLN A 264 7.94 22.36 -18.43
CA GLN A 264 9.36 22.05 -18.69
C GLN A 264 10.31 22.95 -17.90
N LYS A 265 10.05 23.05 -16.59
CA LYS A 265 10.82 23.93 -15.70
C LYS A 265 11.36 23.17 -14.50
N LEU A 266 12.67 23.25 -14.30
CA LEU A 266 13.37 22.77 -13.11
C LEU A 266 13.67 23.96 -12.18
N LYS A 267 13.37 23.79 -10.89
CA LYS A 267 13.64 24.79 -9.86
C LYS A 267 14.34 24.14 -8.67
N GLU A 268 15.56 24.60 -8.41
CA GLU A 268 16.26 24.26 -7.18
C GLU A 268 15.74 25.14 -6.03
N VAL A 269 15.40 24.51 -4.91
CA VAL A 269 14.94 25.19 -3.70
C VAL A 269 16.01 25.04 -2.64
N LYS A 270 16.40 26.16 -2.01
CA LYS A 270 17.34 26.11 -0.89
C LYS A 270 16.64 25.52 0.34
N ALA A 271 17.24 24.48 0.93
CA ALA A 271 16.91 24.06 2.28
C ALA A 271 17.23 25.23 3.23
N ALA A 272 16.27 25.58 4.09
CA ALA A 272 16.39 26.68 5.04
C ALA A 272 17.20 26.26 6.28
#